data_AF-X1HQ28-F1
#
_entry.id   AF-X1HQ28-F1
#
_cell.length_a   1.000
_cell.length_b   1.000
_cell.length_c   1.000
_cell.angle_alpha   90.00
_cell.angle_beta   90.00
_cell.angle_gamma   90.00
#
_symmetry.space_group_name_H-M   'P 1'
#
loop_
_entity.id
_entity.type
_entity.pdbx_description
1 polymer ?
#
loop_
_entity_poly.entity_id
_entity_poly.type
_entity_poly.pdbx_seq_one_letter_code
_entity_poly.pdbx_strand_id
1 'polypeptide(L)'
;MATKRDKSSAWDNWPIKAYKNQDFLSSPDARTVRMLCEYLEPLSRFREFRVKDTIAFFGSARTLSTDVAGDNLAKLEARKAADGKADKDLARQIQLAQRDMNMSRYYEDARALARRLTEWSHSMPNGG
;
A
#
# COMPACT_ATOMS: atom_id res chain seq x y z
N MET A 1 -35.10 -55.82 -11.29
CA MET A 1 -34.65 -54.54 -10.67
C MET A 1 -33.38 -54.10 -11.37
N ALA A 2 -33.48 -53.13 -12.30
CA ALA A 2 -32.32 -52.58 -12.99
C ALA A 2 -31.77 -51.39 -12.18
N THR A 3 -30.54 -51.52 -11.70
CA THR A 3 -29.79 -50.44 -11.03
C THR A 3 -29.52 -49.33 -12.04
N LYS A 4 -30.15 -48.16 -11.83
CA LYS A 4 -29.81 -46.92 -12.55
C LYS A 4 -28.34 -46.61 -12.30
N ARG A 5 -27.52 -46.67 -13.34
CA ARG A 5 -26.16 -46.12 -13.36
C ARG A 5 -26.27 -44.60 -13.18
N ASP A 6 -25.78 -44.10 -12.06
CA ASP A 6 -25.57 -42.68 -11.82
C ASP A 6 -24.62 -42.14 -12.92
N LYS A 7 -25.10 -41.16 -13.68
CA LYS A 7 -24.33 -40.44 -14.71
C LYS A 7 -24.03 -39.03 -14.20
N SER A 8 -23.44 -38.87 -13.02
CA SER A 8 -22.75 -37.61 -12.70
C SER A 8 -21.35 -37.67 -13.32
N SER A 9 -21.31 -37.30 -14.59
CA SER A 9 -20.13 -37.47 -15.43
C SER A 9 -19.15 -36.35 -15.13
N ALA A 10 -17.88 -36.70 -14.88
CA ALA A 10 -16.77 -35.77 -14.75
C ALA A 10 -16.54 -34.84 -15.98
N TRP A 11 -17.45 -34.88 -16.96
CA TRP A 11 -17.46 -34.17 -18.22
C TRP A 11 -18.45 -33.00 -18.27
N ASP A 12 -19.34 -32.84 -17.29
CA ASP A 12 -20.39 -31.80 -17.34
C ASP A 12 -19.84 -30.36 -17.27
N ASN A 13 -18.59 -30.21 -16.82
CA ASN A 13 -17.94 -28.90 -16.66
C ASN A 13 -16.57 -28.84 -17.36
N TRP A 14 -16.34 -29.73 -18.32
CA TRP A 14 -15.13 -29.78 -19.13
C TRP A 14 -15.37 -29.25 -20.55
N PRO A 15 -14.55 -28.30 -21.05
CA PRO A 15 -13.47 -27.63 -20.33
C PRO A 15 -14.01 -26.62 -19.31
N ILE A 16 -13.30 -26.48 -18.18
CA ILE A 16 -13.59 -25.44 -17.19
C ILE A 16 -13.50 -24.08 -17.90
N LYS A 17 -14.51 -23.23 -17.69
CA LYS A 17 -14.50 -21.87 -18.26
C LYS A 17 -13.20 -21.17 -17.85
N ALA A 18 -12.49 -20.58 -18.81
CA ALA A 18 -11.15 -20.02 -18.60
C ALA A 18 -11.07 -19.03 -17.42
N TYR A 19 -12.09 -18.18 -17.24
CA TYR A 19 -12.15 -17.22 -16.12
C TYR A 19 -12.42 -17.85 -14.74
N LYS A 20 -12.72 -19.15 -14.68
CA LYS A 20 -12.81 -19.94 -13.44
C LYS A 20 -11.61 -20.86 -13.24
N ASN A 21 -10.71 -20.96 -14.22
CA ASN A 21 -9.53 -21.79 -14.16
C ASN A 21 -8.35 -20.98 -13.61
N GLN A 22 -7.97 -21.22 -12.34
CA GLN A 22 -6.88 -20.51 -11.67
C GLN A 22 -5.51 -20.81 -12.28
N ASP A 23 -5.30 -22.04 -12.76
CA ASP A 23 -4.05 -22.42 -13.43
C ASP A 23 -3.87 -21.62 -14.72
N PHE A 24 -4.95 -21.42 -15.49
CA PHE A 24 -4.93 -20.54 -16.65
C PHE A 24 -4.70 -19.08 -16.25
N LEU A 25 -5.45 -18.54 -15.28
CA LEU A 25 -5.36 -17.13 -14.88
C LEU A 25 -3.99 -16.74 -14.31
N SER A 26 -3.30 -17.67 -13.66
CA SER A 26 -1.94 -17.48 -13.14
C SER A 26 -0.86 -17.67 -14.21
N SER A 27 -1.19 -18.25 -15.36
CA SER A 27 -0.24 -18.52 -16.44
C SER A 27 0.23 -17.24 -17.17
N PRO A 28 1.32 -17.32 -17.96
CA PRO A 28 1.77 -16.24 -18.84
C PRO A 28 0.70 -15.81 -19.86
N ASP A 29 -0.09 -16.77 -20.38
CA ASP A 29 -1.09 -16.52 -21.43
C ASP A 29 -2.22 -15.61 -20.94
N ALA A 30 -2.56 -15.69 -19.65
CA ALA A 30 -3.58 -14.84 -19.04
C ALA A 30 -3.05 -13.49 -18.52
N ARG A 31 -1.78 -13.13 -18.77
CA ARG A 31 -1.20 -11.86 -18.31
C ARG A 31 -2.03 -10.66 -18.75
N THR A 32 -2.48 -10.63 -20.00
CA THR A 32 -3.31 -9.52 -20.53
C THR A 32 -4.61 -9.37 -19.77
N VAL A 33 -5.25 -10.50 -19.42
CA VAL A 33 -6.48 -10.50 -18.61
C VAL A 33 -6.21 -9.89 -17.23
N ARG A 34 -5.12 -10.31 -16.55
CA ARG A 34 -4.74 -9.74 -15.26
C ARG A 34 -4.45 -8.24 -15.32
N MET A 35 -3.75 -7.77 -16.35
CA MET A 35 -3.53 -6.33 -16.54
C MET A 35 -4.84 -5.54 -16.69
N LEU A 36 -5.81 -6.09 -17.44
CA LEU A 36 -7.14 -5.47 -17.54
C LEU A 36 -7.89 -5.49 -16.21
N CYS A 37 -7.77 -6.56 -15.41
CA CYS A 37 -8.35 -6.62 -14.07
C CYS A 37 -7.77 -5.54 -13.15
N GLU A 38 -6.44 -5.38 -13.11
CA GLU A 38 -5.77 -4.34 -12.31
C GLU A 38 -6.15 -2.91 -12.73
N TYR A 39 -6.61 -2.73 -13.98
CA TYR A 39 -7.14 -1.45 -14.43
C TYR A 39 -8.62 -1.26 -14.05
N LEU A 40 -9.46 -2.24 -14.38
CA LEU A 40 -10.93 -2.12 -14.29
C LEU A 40 -11.47 -2.27 -12.87
N GLU A 41 -10.86 -3.12 -12.04
CA GLU A 41 -11.36 -3.37 -10.69
C GLU A 41 -11.25 -2.13 -9.80
N PRO A 42 -10.11 -1.39 -9.75
CA PRO A 42 -10.02 -0.16 -8.96
C PRO A 42 -11.04 0.90 -9.41
N LEU A 43 -11.24 1.05 -10.72
CA LEU A 43 -12.26 1.92 -11.29
C LEU A 43 -13.67 1.52 -10.85
N SER A 44 -13.96 0.21 -10.80
CA SER A 44 -15.24 -0.30 -10.30
C SER A 44 -15.44 0.02 -8.82
N ARG A 45 -14.39 -0.16 -8.01
CA ARG A 45 -14.41 0.15 -6.58
C ARG A 45 -14.61 1.64 -6.32
N PHE A 46 -13.94 2.52 -7.06
CA PHE A 46 -14.13 3.97 -6.95
C PHE A 46 -15.57 4.40 -7.26
N ARG A 47 -16.20 3.80 -8.27
CA ARG A 47 -17.62 4.06 -8.59
C ARG A 47 -18.55 3.61 -7.46
N GLU A 48 -18.33 2.42 -6.90
CA GLU A 48 -19.13 1.88 -5.78
C GLU A 48 -19.10 2.82 -4.57
N PHE A 49 -17.92 3.31 -4.19
CA PHE A 49 -17.75 4.24 -3.08
C PHE A 49 -17.99 5.72 -3.45
N ARG A 50 -18.49 6.00 -4.66
CA ARG A 50 -18.80 7.35 -5.16
C ARG A 50 -17.63 8.34 -5.01
N VAL A 51 -16.40 7.87 -5.25
CA VAL A 51 -15.21 8.73 -5.27
C VAL A 51 -15.29 9.62 -6.51
N LYS A 52 -15.57 10.92 -6.32
CA LYS A 52 -15.67 11.92 -7.41
C LYS A 52 -14.39 12.71 -7.58
N ASP A 53 -13.92 13.31 -6.48
CA ASP A 53 -12.74 14.17 -6.46
C ASP A 53 -11.60 13.47 -5.73
N THR A 54 -10.42 13.43 -6.36
CA THR A 54 -9.24 12.75 -5.82
C THR A 54 -8.05 13.70 -5.79
N ILE A 55 -7.37 13.76 -4.64
CA ILE A 55 -6.11 14.49 -4.48
C ILE A 55 -5.01 13.46 -4.21
N ALA A 56 -4.06 13.33 -5.13
CA ALA A 56 -2.94 12.42 -5.00
C ALA A 56 -1.73 13.11 -4.35
N PHE A 57 -1.21 12.53 -3.28
CA PHE A 57 -0.01 12.99 -2.59
C PHE A 57 1.19 12.15 -3.03
N PHE A 58 2.30 12.81 -3.32
CA PHE A 58 3.56 12.14 -3.66
C PHE A 58 4.67 12.61 -2.74
N GLY A 59 5.57 11.69 -2.40
CA GLY A 59 6.70 11.97 -1.52
C GLY A 59 7.73 10.86 -1.57
N SER A 60 8.87 11.11 -0.94
CA SER A 60 9.93 10.10 -0.81
C SER A 60 9.44 8.94 0.06
N ALA A 61 9.55 7.71 -0.45
CA ALA A 61 9.26 6.48 0.30
C ALA A 61 10.15 6.26 1.53
N ARG A 62 11.22 7.06 1.67
CA ARG A 62 12.18 6.99 2.79
C ARG A 62 11.91 8.01 3.89
N THR A 63 10.95 8.92 3.72
CA THR A 63 10.65 9.93 4.74
C THR A 63 9.91 9.24 5.90
N LEU A 64 10.46 9.36 7.11
CA LEU A 64 9.91 8.79 8.34
C LEU A 64 8.97 9.79 9.02
N SER A 65 8.06 9.31 9.87
CA SER A 65 7.33 10.19 10.79
C SER A 65 8.28 10.79 11.82
N THR A 66 7.89 11.93 12.41
CA THR A 66 8.75 12.62 13.37
C THR A 66 9.05 11.76 14.60
N ASP A 67 8.07 11.00 15.10
CA ASP A 67 8.26 10.10 16.24
C ASP A 67 9.30 9.01 15.94
N VAL A 68 9.20 8.33 14.79
CA VAL A 68 10.11 7.24 14.41
C VAL A 68 11.51 7.77 14.12
N ALA A 69 11.62 8.92 13.45
CA ALA A 69 12.91 9.55 13.18
C ALA A 69 13.60 10.01 14.48
N GLY A 70 12.83 10.57 15.41
CA GLY A 70 13.29 10.98 16.73
C GLY A 70 13.79 9.80 17.57
N ASP A 71 12.99 8.73 17.65
CA ASP A 71 13.36 7.50 18.35
C ASP A 71 14.67 6.89 17.82
N ASN A 72 14.82 6.86 16.49
CA ASN A 72 16.03 6.33 15.86
C ASN A 72 17.26 7.20 16.16
N LEU A 73 17.12 8.53 16.12
CA LEU A 73 18.19 9.45 16.47
C LEU A 73 18.59 9.30 17.95
N ALA A 74 17.61 9.29 18.85
CA ALA A 74 17.85 9.17 20.29
C ALA A 74 18.58 7.86 20.66
N LYS A 75 18.21 6.74 20.02
CA LYS A 75 18.90 5.44 20.22
C LYS A 75 20.37 5.50 19.82
N LEU A 76 20.68 6.16 18.70
CA LEU A 76 22.06 6.28 18.22
C LEU A 76 22.88 7.23 19.09
N GLU A 77 22.28 8.32 19.56
CA GLU A 77 22.93 9.24 20.49
C GLU A 77 23.23 8.59 21.85
N ALA A 78 22.28 7.82 22.39
CA ALA A 78 22.49 7.04 23.61
C ALA A 78 23.63 6.03 23.47
N ARG A 79 23.72 5.35 22.30
CA ARG A 79 24.83 4.44 22.01
C ARG A 79 26.18 5.16 21.94
N LYS A 80 26.23 6.35 21.33
CA LYS A 80 27.45 7.18 21.31
C LYS A 80 27.88 7.59 22.71
N ALA A 81 26.94 7.91 23.58
CA ALA A 81 27.22 8.26 24.97
C ALA A 81 27.75 7.06 25.78
N ALA A 82 27.28 5.84 25.50
CA ALA A 82 27.70 4.62 26.17
C ALA A 82 29.07 4.09 25.71
N ASP A 83 29.34 4.10 24.41
CA ASP A 83 30.53 3.43 23.85
C ASP A 83 31.81 4.28 23.90
N GLY A 84 31.71 5.61 24.06
CA GLY A 84 32.82 6.56 24.32
C GLY A 84 33.96 6.61 23.29
N LYS A 85 34.01 5.67 22.33
CA LYS A 85 35.02 5.55 21.28
C LYS A 85 34.56 6.25 20.01
N ALA A 86 35.50 6.90 19.33
CA ALA A 86 35.26 7.53 18.03
C ALA A 86 35.08 6.47 16.93
N ASP A 87 33.85 5.97 16.79
CA ASP A 87 33.43 5.13 15.67
C ASP A 87 32.92 6.02 14.53
N LYS A 88 33.64 5.98 13.39
CA LYS A 88 33.28 6.73 12.18
C LYS A 88 31.94 6.28 11.60
N ASP A 89 31.61 4.99 11.75
CA ASP A 89 30.35 4.45 11.24
C ASP A 89 29.17 4.91 12.09
N LEU A 90 29.32 4.92 13.41
CA LEU A 90 28.31 5.47 14.32
C LEU A 90 28.08 6.97 14.07
N ALA A 91 29.16 7.75 13.87
CA ALA A 91 29.05 9.17 13.54
C ALA A 91 28.28 9.40 12.23
N ARG A 92 28.52 8.56 11.21
CA ARG A 92 27.78 8.60 9.94
C ARG A 92 26.30 8.23 10.12
N GLN A 93 25.99 7.22 10.94
CA GLN A 93 24.61 6.82 11.22
C GLN A 93 23.84 7.95 11.92
N ILE A 94 24.44 8.63 12.90
CA ILE A 94 23.83 9.76 13.58
C ILE A 94 23.55 10.91 12.60
N GLN A 95 24.50 11.22 11.70
CA GLN A 95 24.30 12.24 10.66
C GLN A 95 23.11 11.91 9.74
N LEU A 96 22.97 10.65 9.35
CA LEU A 96 21.82 10.19 8.54
C LEU A 96 20.51 10.30 9.34
N ALA A 97 20.49 9.85 10.58
CA ALA A 97 19.30 9.94 11.44
C ALA A 97 18.88 11.39 11.70
N GLN A 98 19.84 12.31 11.88
CA GLN A 98 19.55 13.73 12.00
C GLN A 98 18.93 14.30 10.73
N ARG A 99 19.45 13.89 9.56
CA ARG A 99 18.85 14.28 8.27
C ARG A 99 17.44 13.73 8.15
N ASP A 100 17.21 12.48 8.50
CA ASP A 100 15.90 11.86 8.42
C ASP A 100 14.91 12.52 9.40
N MET A 101 15.37 12.93 10.59
CA MET A 101 14.61 13.77 11.53
C MET A 101 14.25 15.13 10.92
N ASN A 102 15.20 15.81 10.28
CA ASN A 102 14.92 17.08 9.61
C ASN A 102 13.90 16.91 8.47
N MET A 103 14.00 15.80 7.73
CA MET A 103 13.08 15.49 6.63
C MET A 103 11.70 15.02 7.11
N SER A 104 11.59 14.52 8.35
CA SER A 104 10.33 14.02 8.92
C SER A 104 9.22 15.08 8.92
N ARG A 105 9.58 16.37 8.97
CA ARG A 105 8.65 17.49 8.83
C ARG A 105 7.73 17.33 7.62
N TYR A 106 8.25 16.88 6.47
CA TYR A 106 7.43 16.73 5.26
C TYR A 106 6.39 15.62 5.38
N TYR A 107 6.64 14.59 6.20
CA TYR A 107 5.63 13.58 6.51
C TYR A 107 4.49 14.19 7.34
N GLU A 108 4.83 14.98 8.35
CA GLU A 108 3.83 15.64 9.20
C GLU A 108 3.06 16.71 8.42
N ASP A 109 3.72 17.49 7.57
CA ASP A 109 3.08 18.49 6.70
C ASP A 109 2.05 17.82 5.77
N ALA A 110 2.41 16.67 5.17
CA ALA A 110 1.49 15.90 4.32
C ALA A 110 0.30 15.37 5.11
N ARG A 111 0.52 14.82 6.32
CA ARG A 111 -0.54 14.35 7.21
C ARG A 111 -1.47 15.47 7.65
N ALA A 112 -0.90 16.62 8.01
CA ALA A 112 -1.67 17.80 8.42
C ALA A 112 -2.51 18.36 7.27
N LEU A 113 -1.94 18.44 6.06
CA LEU A 113 -2.69 18.87 4.87
C LEU A 113 -3.83 17.90 4.54
N ALA A 114 -3.55 16.59 4.54
CA ALA A 114 -4.58 15.56 4.30
C ALA A 114 -5.72 15.67 5.30
N ARG A 115 -5.41 15.81 6.60
CA ARG A 115 -6.40 16.03 7.65
C ARG A 115 -7.26 17.26 7.38
N ARG A 116 -6.64 18.40 7.11
CA ARG A 116 -7.34 19.67 6.85
C ARG A 116 -8.27 19.57 5.64
N LEU A 117 -7.84 18.89 4.57
CA LEU A 117 -8.66 18.65 3.39
C LEU A 117 -9.86 17.75 3.70
N THR A 118 -9.67 16.70 4.50
CA THR A 118 -10.76 15.82 4.94
C THR A 118 -11.76 16.55 5.84
N GLU A 119 -11.29 17.31 6.82
CA GLU A 119 -12.14 18.13 7.69
C GLU A 119 -12.93 19.18 6.89
N TRP A 120 -12.27 19.83 5.93
CA TRP A 120 -12.93 20.76 5.02
C TRP A 120 -13.95 20.07 4.12
N SER A 121 -13.63 18.92 3.53
CA SER A 121 -14.55 18.16 2.67
C SER A 121 -15.82 17.74 3.43
N HIS A 122 -15.68 17.31 4.68
CA HIS A 122 -16.82 16.96 5.53
C HIS A 122 -17.67 18.17 5.97
N SER A 123 -17.09 19.37 6.03
CA SER A 123 -17.83 20.58 6.39
C SER A 123 -18.62 21.17 5.23
N MET A 124 -18.35 20.74 3.99
CA MET A 124 -19.12 21.17 2.84
C MET A 124 -20.55 20.61 2.93
N PRO A 125 -21.58 21.43 2.64
CA PRO A 125 -22.94 20.92 2.44
C PRO A 125 -22.88 19.87 1.32
N ASN A 126 -23.57 18.74 1.49
CA ASN A 126 -23.63 17.68 0.48
C ASN A 126 -24.03 18.27 -0.90
N GLY A 127 -23.04 18.60 -1.71
CA GLY A 127 -23.22 18.95 -3.12
C GLY A 127 -23.42 17.65 -3.89
N GLY A 128 -24.58 17.52 -4.53
CA GLY A 128 -25.12 16.33 -5.20
C GLY A 128 -24.14 15.43 -5.94
#